data_AF-A0A314XJM0-F1
#
_entry.id   AF-A0A314XJM0-F1
#
_cell.length_a   1.000
_cell.length_b   1.000
_cell.length_c   1.000
_cell.angle_alpha   90.00
_cell.angle_beta   90.00
_cell.angle_gamma   90.00
#
_symmetry.space_group_name_H-M   'P 1'
#
loop_
_entity.id
_entity.type
_entity.pdbx_description
1 polymer ?
#
loop_
_entity_poly.entity_id
_entity_poly.type
_entity_poly.pdbx_seq_one_letter_code
_entity_poly.pdbx_strand_id
1 'polypeptide(L)' 'MEEKGCSPDDCTYNTIIRGFIHNKQTSRAMVLIQTMVEKGFSADASTTELIVNLLSKDEVDPTL' A
#
# COMPACT_ATOMS: atom_id res chain seq x y z
N MET A 1 6.19 -9.01 -11.99
CA MET A 1 7.45 -9.23 -11.23
C MET A 1 7.42 -10.65 -10.66
N GLU A 2 6.43 -10.95 -9.83
CA GLU A 2 6.22 -12.31 -9.29
C GLU A 2 5.93 -13.38 -10.34
N GLU A 3 5.06 -13.08 -11.32
CA GLU A 3 4.78 -14.01 -12.44
C GLU A 3 6.01 -14.36 -13.29
N LYS A 4 7.07 -13.54 -13.19
CA LYS A 4 8.36 -13.76 -13.86
C LYS A 4 9.40 -14.39 -12.94
N GLY A 5 9.01 -14.85 -11.75
CA GLY A 5 9.88 -15.46 -10.75
C GLY A 5 10.68 -14.49 -9.89
N CYS A 6 10.48 -13.17 -10.02
CA CYS A 6 11.13 -12.18 -9.16
C CYS A 6 10.25 -11.87 -7.95
N SER A 7 10.67 -12.32 -6.76
CA SER A 7 10.01 -12.00 -5.50
C SER A 7 10.29 -10.55 -5.09
N PRO A 8 9.26 -9.75 -4.78
CA PRO A 8 9.43 -8.43 -4.19
C PRO A 8 10.07 -8.53 -2.81
N ASP A 9 10.89 -7.54 -2.49
CA ASP A 9 11.38 -7.26 -1.14
C ASP A 9 10.57 -6.13 -0.48
N ASP A 10 10.94 -5.78 0.75
CA ASP A 10 10.35 -4.68 1.52
C ASP A 10 10.42 -3.35 0.76
N CYS A 11 11.55 -3.03 0.14
CA CYS A 11 11.75 -1.81 -0.65
C CYS A 11 10.79 -1.74 -1.85
N THR A 12 10.61 -2.87 -2.55
CA THR A 12 9.70 -2.99 -3.69
C THR A 12 8.25 -2.73 -3.28
N TYR A 13 7.81 -3.36 -2.19
CA TYR A 13 6.47 -3.13 -1.65
C TYR A 13 6.25 -1.66 -1.28
N ASN A 14 7.14 -1.07 -0.49
CA ASN A 14 7.07 0.33 -0.08
C ASN A 14 6.96 1.27 -1.30
N THR A 15 7.79 1.05 -2.32
CA THR A 15 7.80 1.86 -3.54
C THR A 15 6.47 1.81 -4.28
N ILE A 16 5.92 0.61 -4.52
CA ILE A 16 4.67 0.45 -5.27
C ILE A 16 3.46 0.97 -4.47
N ILE A 17 3.43 0.72 -3.15
CA ILE A 17 2.36 1.21 -2.26
C ILE A 17 2.27 2.73 -2.32
N ARG A 18 3.41 3.43 -2.14
CA ARG A 18 3.47 4.91 -2.25
C ARG A 18 2.95 5.39 -3.60
N GLY A 19 3.37 4.70 -4.68
CA GLY A 19 2.90 4.98 -6.04
C GLY A 19 1.38 4.87 -6.17
N PHE A 20 0.75 3.83 -5.62
CA PHE A 20 -0.71 3.69 -5.65
C PHE A 20 -1.42 4.75 -4.81
N ILE A 21 -0.92 5.08 -3.61
CA ILE A 21 -1.50 6.11 -2.75
C ILE A 21 -1.47 7.48 -3.45
N HIS A 22 -0.35 7.86 -4.04
CA HIS A 22 -0.23 9.14 -4.77
C HIS A 22 -1.14 9.21 -6.00
N ASN A 23 -1.40 8.08 -6.66
CA ASN A 23 -2.32 7.99 -7.79
C ASN A 23 -3.79 7.80 -7.37
N LYS A 24 -4.12 7.94 -6.07
CA LYS A 24 -5.46 7.72 -5.51
C LYS A 24 -6.03 6.32 -5.79
N GLN A 25 -5.16 5.34 -6.06
CA GLN A 25 -5.54 3.94 -6.30
C GLN A 25 -5.55 3.17 -4.97
N THR A 26 -6.33 3.66 -4.02
CA THR A 26 -6.30 3.26 -2.60
C THR A 26 -6.62 1.78 -2.41
N SER A 27 -7.63 1.22 -3.10
CA SER A 27 -7.95 -0.20 -3.03
C SER A 27 -6.78 -1.10 -3.43
N ARG A 28 -6.01 -0.70 -4.46
CA ARG A 28 -4.82 -1.45 -4.91
C ARG A 28 -3.68 -1.33 -3.90
N ALA A 29 -3.50 -0.16 -3.30
CA ALA A 29 -2.54 0.03 -2.21
C ALA A 29 -2.87 -0.88 -1.03
N MET A 30 -4.15 -0.96 -0.62
CA MET A 30 -4.58 -1.79 0.51
C MET A 30 -4.36 -3.28 0.29
N VAL A 31 -4.66 -3.80 -0.91
CA VAL A 31 -4.35 -5.19 -1.25
C VAL A 31 -2.85 -5.45 -1.11
N LEU A 32 -2.02 -4.52 -1.60
CA LEU A 32 -0.58 -4.69 -1.58
C LEU A 32 0.02 -4.57 -0.16
N ILE A 33 -0.54 -3.71 0.69
CA ILE A 33 -0.20 -3.61 2.12
C ILE A 33 -0.50 -4.94 2.82
N GLN A 34 -1.67 -5.54 2.56
CA GLN A 34 -2.04 -6.83 3.12
C GLN A 34 -1.05 -7.93 2.69
N THR A 35 -0.73 -8.00 1.39
CA THR A 35 0.26 -8.97 0.88
C THR A 35 1.65 -8.76 1.49
N MET A 36 2.08 -7.51 1.70
CA MET A 36 3.36 -7.20 2.32
C MET A 36 3.45 -7.79 3.74
N VAL A 37 2.40 -7.62 4.55
CA VAL A 37 2.31 -8.16 5.92
C VAL A 37 2.25 -9.68 5.91
N GLU A 38 1.46 -10.29 5.02
CA GLU A 38 1.37 -11.75 4.87
C GLU A 38 2.71 -12.40 4.53
N LYS A 39 3.57 -11.69 3.80
CA LYS A 39 4.92 -12.15 3.47
C LYS A 39 5.98 -11.80 4.53
N GLY A 40 5.57 -11.19 5.64
CA GLY A 40 6.44 -10.86 6.76
C GLY A 40 7.27 -9.59 6.57
N PHE A 41 6.94 -8.76 5.58
CA PHE A 41 7.57 -7.46 5.38
C PHE A 41 6.82 -6.36 6.14
N SER A 42 7.49 -5.24 6.39
CA SER A 42 6.94 -4.10 7.12
C SER A 42 7.08 -2.80 6.34
N ALA A 43 6.04 -1.98 6.36
CA ALA A 43 6.10 -0.63 5.79
C ALA A 43 7.16 0.19 6.54
N ASP A 44 7.94 0.98 5.79
CA ASP A 44 8.86 1.94 6.38
C ASP A 44 8.10 3.15 6.95
N ALA A 45 8.84 4.08 7.56
CA ALA A 45 8.25 5.25 8.20
C ALA A 45 7.43 6.12 7.23
N SER A 46 7.94 6.41 6.02
CA SER A 46 7.20 7.30 5.11
C SER A 46 6.03 6.60 4.44
N THR A 47 6.10 5.29 4.18
CA THR A 47 4.94 4.52 3.71
C THR A 47 3.88 4.44 4.80
N THR A 48 4.27 4.23 6.06
CA THR A 48 3.35 4.21 7.21
C THR A 48 2.63 5.54 7.37
N GLU A 49 3.35 6.66 7.27
CA GLU A 49 2.74 8.01 7.31
C GLU A 49 1.66 8.18 6.23
N LEU A 50 1.92 7.73 5.00
CA LEU A 50 0.93 7.78 3.92
C LEU A 50 -0.29 6.90 4.21
N ILE A 51 -0.09 5.71 4.78
CA ILE A 51 -1.18 4.80 5.15
C ILE A 51 -2.05 5.43 6.24
N VAL A 52 -1.44 6.01 7.28
CA VAL A 52 -2.19 6.69 8.36
C VAL A 52 -2.97 7.87 7.80
N ASN A 53 -2.36 8.68 6.92
CA ASN A 53 -3.04 9.79 6.25
C ASN A 53 -4.20 9.33 5.37
N LEU A 54 -4.06 8.18 4.70
CA LEU A 54 -5.12 7.59 3.89
C LEU A 54 -6.30 7.16 4.76
N LEU A 55 -6.05 6.46 5.87
CA LEU A 55 -7.08 5.97 6.78
C LEU A 55 -7.74 7.09 7.58
N SER A 56 -7.02 8.18 7.83
CA SER A 56 -7.57 9.37 8.51
C SER A 56 -8.49 10.20 7.60
N LYS A 57 -8.45 9.97 6.29
CA LYS A 57 -9.34 10.57 5.31
C LYS A 57 -10.50 9.61 5.03
N ASP A 58 -11.31 9.36 6.05
CA ASP A 58 -12.68 8.89 5.84
C ASP A 58 -13.49 10.04 5.22
N GLU A 59 -13.39 10.21 3.90
CA GLU A 59 -14.57 10.68 3.17
C GLU A 59 -15.52 9.48 3.13
N VAL A 60 -16.34 9.37 4.17
CA VAL A 60 -17.61 8.63 4.09
C VAL A 60 -18.32 9.21 2.88
N ASP A 61 -18.44 8.43 1.80
CA ASP A 61 -19.26 8.81 0.66
C ASP A 61 -20.65 9.19 1.19
N PRO A 62 -21.06 10.47 1.11
CA PRO A 62 -22.33 10.92 1.66
C PRO A 62 -23.55 10.44 0.84
N THR A 63 -23.34 9.56 -0.15
CA THR A 63 -24.40 9.05 -1.03
C THR A 63 -24.91 7.65 -0.68
N LEU A 64 -24.58 7.12 0.49
CA LEU A 64 -25.23 5.92 1.09
C LEU A 64 -26.41 6.29 1.98
#